data_AF-A0A2G8KC04-F1
#
_entry.id   AF-A0A2G8KC04-F1
#
_cell.length_a   1.000
_cell.length_b   1.000
_cell.length_c   1.000
_cell.angle_alpha   90.00
_cell.angle_beta   90.00
_cell.angle_gamma   90.00
#
_symmetry.space_group_name_H-M   'P 1'
#
loop_
_entity.id
_entity.type
_entity.pdbx_description
1 polymer ?
#
loop_
_entity_poly.entity_id
_entity_poly.type
_entity_poly.pdbx_seq_one_letter_code
_entity_poly.pdbx_strand_id
1 'polypeptide(L)'
;MPCAVYGLPKDHKEGHLKCRPIHPATDTPATKLSKSLAYSLTQLLDKVPAHLRNCDDFLRFLDNIKGQNIHGFCSLDVSNLYGSIPLDDMDNKTPSMYKVARQFFSNHKAECDLSSLRDDDFESLVRLCLTSDVVLIDNKPYTQNNGLAMGNNLAPSLAIIYMNQLDIQLRHQFGNNVMLKRYIDDIFLVWTSADINSDNILSVANSLNTALSFTIEMPVDDRLPFLETFVTLNRTNNSFTTQLYTKPIHSGCILHWDSHGPTSAKRAILTEKQEEPYPGPQTNPQLNYLLNK
;
A
#
# COMPACT_ATOMS: atom_id res chain seq x y z
N MET A 1 11.15 25.40 -1.38
CA MET A 1 12.58 25.26 -1.79
C MET A 1 12.78 23.84 -2.27
N PRO A 2 13.70 23.57 -3.23
CA PRO A 2 13.96 22.19 -3.63
C PRO A 2 14.53 21.40 -2.44
N CYS A 3 13.99 20.20 -2.21
CA CYS A 3 14.35 19.38 -1.05
C CYS A 3 15.45 18.38 -1.43
N ALA A 4 16.35 18.08 -0.50
CA ALA A 4 17.31 16.99 -0.68
C ALA A 4 16.57 15.63 -0.67
N VAL A 5 16.88 14.77 -1.64
CA VAL A 5 16.45 13.36 -1.61
C VAL A 5 17.22 12.65 -0.51
N TYR A 6 16.56 11.78 0.23
CA TYR A 6 17.23 10.83 1.11
C TYR A 6 16.78 9.41 0.81
N GLY A 7 17.60 8.44 1.20
CA GLY A 7 17.37 7.04 0.96
C GLY A 7 17.02 6.29 2.23
N LEU A 8 15.96 5.48 2.20
CA LEU A 8 15.71 4.49 3.26
C LEU A 8 16.28 3.13 2.82
N PRO A 9 17.33 2.62 3.48
CA PRO A 9 17.92 1.33 3.13
C PRO A 9 16.91 0.19 3.32
N LYS A 10 16.91 -0.76 2.39
CA LYS A 10 16.21 -2.05 2.52
C LYS A 10 17.22 -3.09 3.03
N ASP A 11 17.64 -2.91 4.27
CA ASP A 11 18.60 -3.75 5.02
C ASP A 11 18.17 -5.21 5.18
N HIS A 12 16.88 -5.49 5.04
CA HIS A 12 16.28 -6.82 5.11
C HIS A 12 16.38 -7.65 3.81
N LYS A 13 16.87 -7.08 2.71
CA LYS A 13 16.99 -7.80 1.43
C LYS A 13 18.42 -8.30 1.24
N GLU A 14 18.56 -9.58 0.90
CA GLU A 14 19.85 -10.18 0.58
C GLU A 14 20.46 -9.56 -0.70
N GLY A 15 21.80 -9.55 -0.77
CA GLY A 15 22.56 -9.06 -1.92
C GLY A 15 22.90 -7.57 -1.84
N HIS A 16 22.91 -6.89 -2.99
CA HIS A 16 23.23 -5.46 -3.06
C HIS A 16 22.17 -4.63 -2.33
N LEU A 17 22.62 -3.75 -1.43
CA LEU A 17 21.75 -2.87 -0.65
C LEU A 17 20.84 -2.05 -1.58
N LYS A 18 19.55 -2.34 -1.54
CA LYS A 18 18.52 -1.55 -2.23
C LYS A 18 18.09 -0.40 -1.33
N CYS A 19 17.62 0.68 -1.93
CA CYS A 19 17.18 1.86 -1.22
C CYS A 19 15.82 2.33 -1.73
N ARG A 20 14.98 2.89 -0.85
CA ARG A 20 13.79 3.65 -1.24
C ARG A 20 14.18 5.13 -1.32
N PRO A 21 14.21 5.75 -2.51
CA PRO A 21 14.41 7.19 -2.61
C PRO A 21 13.16 7.88 -2.07
N ILE A 22 13.32 8.79 -1.12
CA ILE A 22 12.23 9.56 -0.54
C ILE A 22 12.36 11.02 -0.95
N HIS A 23 11.30 11.51 -1.57
CA HIS A 23 11.03 12.91 -1.83
C HIS A 23 10.21 13.47 -0.66
N PRO A 24 10.80 14.19 0.31
CA PRO A 24 10.08 14.63 1.51
C PRO A 24 8.87 15.54 1.25
N ALA A 25 8.79 16.22 0.10
CA ALA A 25 7.66 17.07 -0.33
C ALA A 25 7.10 18.03 0.73
N THR A 26 7.92 18.44 1.71
CA THR A 26 7.42 19.15 2.90
C THR A 26 7.03 20.59 2.60
N ASP A 27 7.77 21.26 1.70
CA ASP A 27 7.59 22.68 1.35
C ASP A 27 7.91 22.95 -0.14
N THR A 28 7.41 22.09 -1.02
CA THR A 28 7.45 22.33 -2.47
C THR A 28 6.32 23.28 -2.87
N PRO A 29 6.41 23.96 -4.03
CA PRO A 29 5.36 24.88 -4.49
C PRO A 29 3.97 24.23 -4.54
N ALA A 30 3.91 22.94 -4.86
CA ALA A 30 2.66 22.19 -4.97
C ALA A 30 2.23 21.49 -3.67
N THR A 31 2.99 21.51 -2.57
CA THR A 31 2.66 20.75 -1.35
C THR A 31 1.26 21.06 -0.83
N LYS A 32 0.88 22.35 -0.75
CA LYS A 32 -0.44 22.74 -0.23
C LYS A 32 -1.58 22.23 -1.11
N LEU A 33 -1.41 22.36 -2.43
CA LEU A 33 -2.38 21.85 -3.40
C LEU A 33 -2.47 20.31 -3.33
N SER A 34 -1.33 19.63 -3.30
CA SER A 34 -1.21 18.17 -3.21
C SER A 34 -1.91 17.65 -1.95
N LYS A 35 -1.71 18.29 -0.78
CA LYS A 35 -2.43 17.97 0.45
C LYS A 35 -3.94 18.18 0.34
N SER A 36 -4.37 19.28 -0.26
CA SER A 36 -5.80 19.57 -0.45
C SER A 36 -6.47 18.53 -1.35
N LEU A 37 -5.87 18.21 -2.50
CA LEU A 37 -6.39 17.21 -3.41
C LEU A 37 -6.35 15.80 -2.80
N ALA A 38 -5.30 15.47 -2.04
CA ALA A 38 -5.20 14.20 -1.34
C ALA A 38 -6.32 14.03 -0.30
N TYR A 39 -6.64 15.09 0.44
CA TYR A 39 -7.77 15.09 1.37
C TYR A 39 -9.09 14.77 0.65
N SER A 40 -9.37 15.45 -0.47
CA SER A 40 -10.56 15.21 -1.29
C SER A 40 -10.60 13.79 -1.86
N LEU A 41 -9.48 13.30 -2.42
CA LEU A 41 -9.42 11.95 -3.00
C LEU A 41 -9.55 10.84 -1.97
N THR A 42 -9.09 11.07 -0.73
CA THR A 42 -9.22 10.08 0.36
C THR A 42 -10.69 9.76 0.64
N GLN A 43 -11.60 10.74 0.48
CA GLN A 43 -13.05 10.54 0.62
C GLN A 43 -13.61 9.56 -0.43
N LEU A 44 -12.95 9.43 -1.57
CA LEU A 44 -13.36 8.56 -2.67
C LEU A 44 -12.73 7.17 -2.62
N LEU A 45 -11.73 6.91 -1.76
CA LEU A 45 -11.04 5.62 -1.73
C LEU A 45 -11.93 4.45 -1.29
N ASP A 46 -13.05 4.74 -0.62
CA ASP A 46 -14.09 3.77 -0.28
C ASP A 46 -14.77 3.16 -1.52
N LYS A 47 -14.59 3.79 -2.69
CA LYS A 47 -15.05 3.29 -4.00
C LYS A 47 -14.08 2.31 -4.65
N VAL A 48 -12.96 1.99 -4.00
CA VAL A 48 -12.01 0.95 -4.40
C VAL A 48 -12.29 -0.30 -3.56
N PRO A 49 -13.06 -1.30 -4.04
CA PRO A 49 -13.56 -2.37 -3.19
C PRO A 49 -12.46 -3.28 -2.62
N ALA A 50 -11.34 -3.40 -3.33
CA ALA A 50 -10.20 -4.20 -2.90
C ALA A 50 -9.34 -3.51 -1.83
N HIS A 51 -9.47 -2.19 -1.66
CA HIS A 51 -8.62 -1.43 -0.76
C HIS A 51 -8.90 -1.78 0.71
N LEU A 52 -7.82 -2.02 1.45
CA LEU A 52 -7.77 -2.12 2.90
C LEU A 52 -7.22 -0.82 3.47
N ARG A 53 -7.91 -0.23 4.45
CA ARG A 53 -7.42 0.99 5.13
C ARG A 53 -6.43 0.67 6.24
N ASN A 54 -6.58 -0.51 6.85
CA ASN A 54 -5.78 -0.99 7.98
C ASN A 54 -5.95 -2.51 8.15
N CYS A 55 -5.28 -3.06 9.16
CA CYS A 55 -5.38 -4.46 9.54
C CYS A 55 -6.80 -4.87 9.98
N ASP A 56 -7.58 -4.00 10.63
CA ASP A 56 -8.96 -4.32 11.02
C ASP A 56 -9.86 -4.63 9.82
N ASP A 57 -9.74 -3.86 8.74
CA ASP A 57 -10.47 -4.11 7.49
C ASP A 57 -10.08 -5.48 6.90
N PHE A 58 -8.83 -5.92 7.09
CA PHE A 58 -8.36 -7.23 6.67
C PHE A 58 -8.95 -8.36 7.52
N LEU A 59 -8.94 -8.21 8.85
CA LEU A 59 -9.54 -9.18 9.77
C LEU A 59 -11.04 -9.38 9.50
N ARG A 60 -11.78 -8.29 9.22
CA ARG A 60 -13.19 -8.36 8.81
C ARG A 60 -13.36 -9.08 7.49
N PHE A 61 -12.45 -8.88 6.53
CA PHE A 61 -12.48 -9.62 5.28
C PHE A 61 -12.32 -11.14 5.51
N LEU A 62 -11.36 -11.56 6.34
CA LEU A 62 -11.17 -12.96 6.69
C LEU A 62 -12.40 -13.57 7.38
N ASP A 63 -13.08 -12.79 8.24
CA ASP A 63 -14.33 -13.20 8.89
C ASP A 63 -15.47 -13.39 7.88
N ASN A 64 -15.61 -12.47 6.92
CA ASN A 64 -16.65 -12.51 5.90
C ASN A 64 -16.52 -13.69 4.92
N ILE A 65 -15.32 -14.23 4.74
CA ILE A 65 -15.09 -15.39 3.85
C ILE A 65 -15.12 -16.72 4.61
N LYS A 66 -15.42 -16.73 5.91
CA LYS A 66 -15.59 -17.98 6.67
C LYS A 66 -16.67 -18.85 6.04
N GLY A 67 -16.38 -20.15 5.91
CA GLY A 67 -17.29 -21.13 5.32
C GLY A 67 -17.28 -21.19 3.80
N GLN A 68 -16.60 -20.27 3.11
CA GLN A 68 -16.32 -20.40 1.67
C GLN A 68 -15.33 -21.53 1.46
N ASN A 69 -15.54 -22.45 0.51
CA ASN A 69 -14.62 -23.56 0.23
C ASN A 69 -13.24 -23.05 -0.26
N ILE A 70 -12.27 -22.86 0.65
CA ILE A 70 -10.99 -22.26 0.30
C ILE A 70 -10.06 -23.35 -0.22
N HIS A 71 -9.78 -23.29 -1.52
CA HIS A 71 -8.85 -24.22 -2.14
C HIS A 71 -7.40 -23.78 -1.87
N GLY A 72 -7.11 -22.48 -2.02
CA GLY A 72 -5.80 -21.93 -1.70
C GLY A 72 -5.81 -20.42 -1.51
N PHE A 73 -4.66 -19.92 -1.07
CA PHE A 73 -4.42 -18.50 -0.84
C PHE A 73 -2.94 -18.17 -1.03
N CYS A 74 -2.62 -16.91 -1.28
CA CYS A 74 -1.26 -16.40 -1.46
C CYS A 74 -1.23 -14.89 -1.21
N SER A 75 -0.03 -14.32 -1.16
CA SER A 75 0.17 -12.88 -1.25
C SER A 75 0.86 -12.54 -2.57
N LEU A 76 0.40 -11.48 -3.23
CA LEU A 76 1.13 -10.83 -4.31
C LEU A 76 1.72 -9.51 -3.81
N ASP A 77 2.96 -9.23 -4.20
CA ASP A 77 3.65 -7.95 -3.96
C ASP A 77 3.90 -7.26 -5.30
N VAL A 78 3.60 -5.97 -5.39
CA VAL A 78 3.87 -5.17 -6.59
C VAL A 78 5.29 -4.60 -6.54
N SER A 79 6.12 -5.04 -7.49
CA SER A 79 7.48 -4.56 -7.61
C SER A 79 7.54 -3.08 -7.98
N ASN A 80 8.02 -2.26 -7.05
CA ASN A 80 8.25 -0.81 -7.24
C ASN A 80 6.99 -0.04 -7.68
N LEU A 81 5.82 -0.34 -7.09
CA LEU A 81 4.53 0.24 -7.50
C LEU A 81 4.59 1.73 -7.88
N TYR A 82 5.05 2.58 -6.95
CA TYR A 82 5.14 4.02 -7.20
C TYR A 82 6.00 4.38 -8.42
N GLY A 83 7.19 3.80 -8.55
CA GLY A 83 8.08 4.11 -9.68
C GLY A 83 7.62 3.48 -11.00
N SER A 84 6.74 2.48 -10.95
CA SER A 84 6.27 1.72 -12.09
C SER A 84 4.97 2.28 -12.70
N ILE A 85 4.19 3.08 -11.96
CA ILE A 85 2.97 3.71 -12.49
C ILE A 85 3.34 4.77 -13.54
N PRO A 86 2.87 4.65 -14.79
CA PRO A 86 3.23 5.58 -15.85
C PRO A 86 2.46 6.91 -15.73
N LEU A 87 3.16 8.02 -15.98
CA LEU A 87 2.50 9.34 -16.07
C LEU A 87 1.83 9.54 -17.44
N ASP A 88 2.38 9.01 -18.51
CA ASP A 88 1.82 9.08 -19.87
C ASP A 88 1.34 7.71 -20.35
N ASP A 89 0.48 7.67 -21.38
CA ASP A 89 -0.04 6.41 -21.93
C ASP A 89 1.12 5.61 -22.55
N MET A 90 1.26 4.34 -22.18
CA MET A 90 2.29 3.46 -22.76
C MET A 90 1.73 2.57 -23.86
N ASP A 91 0.61 1.89 -23.57
CA ASP A 91 -0.11 1.02 -24.50
C ASP A 91 -1.59 0.90 -24.09
N ASN A 92 -2.37 0.13 -24.84
CA ASN A 92 -3.81 -0.03 -24.59
C ASN A 92 -4.13 -0.68 -23.23
N LYS A 93 -3.20 -1.41 -22.63
CA LYS A 93 -3.36 -2.07 -21.32
C LYS A 93 -2.83 -1.20 -20.17
N THR A 94 -2.03 -0.20 -20.51
CA THR A 94 -1.22 0.57 -19.57
C THR A 94 -1.49 2.06 -19.76
N PRO A 95 -2.68 2.54 -19.35
CA PRO A 95 -3.05 3.94 -19.43
C PRO A 95 -2.22 4.78 -18.46
N SER A 96 -2.11 6.06 -18.78
CA SER A 96 -1.54 7.11 -17.92
C SER A 96 -2.29 7.23 -16.60
N MET A 97 -1.55 7.54 -15.54
CA MET A 97 -2.14 7.90 -14.25
C MET A 97 -3.16 9.04 -14.37
N TYR A 98 -2.91 10.04 -15.22
CA TYR A 98 -3.83 11.17 -15.41
C TYR A 98 -5.21 10.72 -15.90
N LYS A 99 -5.24 9.86 -16.93
CA LYS A 99 -6.48 9.32 -17.49
C LYS A 99 -7.23 8.47 -16.48
N VAL A 100 -6.51 7.61 -15.75
CA VAL A 100 -7.11 6.74 -14.73
C VAL A 100 -7.67 7.55 -13.56
N ALA A 101 -6.91 8.54 -13.05
CA ALA A 101 -7.35 9.43 -11.98
C ALA A 101 -8.59 10.22 -12.40
N ARG A 102 -8.57 10.81 -13.60
CA ARG A 102 -9.70 11.58 -14.14
C ARG A 102 -10.96 10.73 -14.29
N GLN A 103 -10.84 9.51 -14.83
CA GLN A 103 -11.98 8.63 -15.00
C GLN A 103 -12.59 8.22 -13.65
N PHE A 104 -11.74 7.86 -12.68
CA PHE A 104 -12.19 7.54 -11.34
C PHE A 104 -12.87 8.74 -10.66
N PHE A 105 -12.28 9.94 -10.79
CA PHE A 105 -12.87 11.17 -10.29
C PHE A 105 -14.23 11.45 -10.94
N SER A 106 -14.33 11.39 -12.26
CA SER A 106 -15.59 11.61 -12.99
C SER A 106 -16.73 10.72 -12.50
N ASN A 107 -16.43 9.45 -12.23
CA ASN A 107 -17.40 8.46 -11.77
C ASN A 107 -17.87 8.69 -10.32
N HIS A 108 -17.09 9.37 -9.48
CA HIS A 108 -17.31 9.42 -8.03
C HIS A 108 -17.32 10.83 -7.44
N LYS A 109 -17.02 11.89 -8.21
CA LYS A 109 -16.82 13.25 -7.68
C LYS A 109 -18.02 13.83 -6.94
N ALA A 110 -19.23 13.37 -7.23
CA ALA A 110 -20.44 13.76 -6.51
C ALA A 110 -20.38 13.45 -5.00
N GLU A 111 -19.48 12.55 -4.60
CA GLU A 111 -19.30 12.08 -3.22
C GLU A 111 -18.09 12.72 -2.51
N CYS A 112 -17.50 13.78 -3.08
CA CYS A 112 -16.44 14.56 -2.43
C CYS A 112 -16.68 16.07 -2.51
N ASP A 113 -15.90 16.81 -1.74
CA ASP A 113 -15.90 18.28 -1.69
C ASP A 113 -15.48 18.97 -3.00
N LEU A 114 -14.99 18.22 -4.00
CA LEU A 114 -14.66 18.71 -5.34
C LEU A 114 -15.74 18.43 -6.39
N SER A 115 -16.97 18.09 -5.99
CA SER A 115 -18.07 17.71 -6.91
C SER A 115 -18.34 18.71 -8.06
N SER A 116 -18.09 20.01 -7.85
CA SER A 116 -18.26 21.07 -8.84
C SER A 116 -17.06 21.26 -9.78
N LEU A 117 -15.91 20.65 -9.47
CA LEU A 117 -14.70 20.75 -10.28
C LEU A 117 -14.88 20.01 -11.61
N ARG A 118 -14.43 20.64 -12.71
CA ARG A 118 -14.44 19.99 -14.02
C ARG A 118 -13.35 18.93 -14.08
N ASP A 119 -13.61 17.86 -14.81
CA ASP A 119 -12.71 16.71 -14.91
C ASP A 119 -11.35 17.10 -15.51
N ASP A 120 -11.33 18.02 -16.50
CA ASP A 120 -10.10 18.55 -17.10
C ASP A 120 -9.29 19.43 -16.12
N ASP A 121 -9.99 20.20 -15.26
CA ASP A 121 -9.33 21.02 -14.23
C ASP A 121 -8.71 20.11 -13.17
N PHE A 122 -9.44 19.07 -12.74
CA PHE A 122 -8.92 18.06 -11.82
C PHE A 122 -7.65 17.39 -12.38
N GLU A 123 -7.70 16.93 -13.63
CA GLU A 123 -6.53 16.33 -14.30
C GLU A 123 -5.33 17.30 -14.33
N SER A 124 -5.59 18.58 -14.68
CA SER A 124 -4.57 19.62 -14.72
C SER A 124 -3.93 19.87 -13.35
N LEU A 125 -4.73 19.87 -12.28
CA LEU A 125 -4.24 20.03 -10.91
C LEU A 125 -3.42 18.82 -10.45
N VAL A 126 -3.84 17.58 -10.78
CA VAL A 126 -3.06 16.37 -10.52
C VAL A 126 -1.73 16.43 -11.26
N ARG A 127 -1.74 16.81 -12.54
CA ARG A 127 -0.51 17.00 -13.34
C ARG A 127 0.42 18.00 -12.69
N LEU A 128 -0.11 19.17 -12.30
CA LEU A 128 0.67 20.19 -11.61
C LEU A 128 1.30 19.64 -10.33
N CYS A 129 0.56 18.89 -9.52
CA CYS A 129 1.08 18.31 -8.29
C CYS A 129 2.16 17.25 -8.49
N LEU A 130 2.13 16.50 -9.59
CA LEU A 130 3.12 15.44 -9.85
C LEU A 130 4.38 15.95 -10.55
N THR A 131 4.33 17.09 -11.25
CA THR A 131 5.46 17.60 -12.05
C THR A 131 6.13 18.86 -11.49
N SER A 132 5.53 19.54 -10.51
CA SER A 132 6.10 20.77 -9.91
C SER A 132 7.19 20.52 -8.86
N ASP A 133 7.40 19.27 -8.50
CA ASP A 133 8.33 18.85 -7.46
C ASP A 133 9.75 18.76 -8.03
N VAL A 134 10.67 19.54 -7.43
CA VAL A 134 12.11 19.55 -7.77
C VAL A 134 12.90 19.11 -6.55
N VAL A 135 13.78 18.13 -6.76
CA VAL A 135 14.69 17.61 -5.73
C VAL A 135 16.14 17.91 -6.05
N LEU A 136 16.97 17.95 -5.01
CA LEU A 136 18.42 18.09 -5.15
C LEU A 136 19.10 16.73 -4.94
N ILE A 137 19.96 16.36 -5.90
CA ILE A 137 20.92 15.27 -5.78
C ILE A 137 22.28 15.87 -6.10
N ASP A 138 23.24 15.78 -5.18
CA ASP A 138 24.56 16.44 -5.28
C ASP A 138 24.47 17.92 -5.68
N ASN A 139 23.54 18.65 -5.05
CA ASN A 139 23.20 20.05 -5.32
C ASN A 139 22.72 20.36 -6.75
N LYS A 140 22.43 19.34 -7.57
CA LYS A 140 21.86 19.50 -8.90
C LYS A 140 20.35 19.27 -8.84
N PRO A 141 19.53 20.10 -9.52
CA PRO A 141 18.09 19.94 -9.56
C PRO A 141 17.69 18.79 -10.48
N TYR A 142 16.77 17.95 -10.00
CA TYR A 142 16.15 16.87 -10.76
C TYR A 142 14.63 16.92 -10.58
N THR A 143 13.93 16.53 -11.62
CA THR A 143 12.48 16.28 -11.62
C THR A 143 12.24 14.81 -11.87
N GLN A 144 11.17 14.28 -11.29
CA GLN A 144 10.75 12.93 -11.58
C GLN A 144 10.04 12.88 -12.94
N ASN A 145 10.62 12.16 -13.90
CA ASN A 145 10.11 12.11 -15.27
C ASN A 145 9.01 11.05 -15.47
N ASN A 146 8.96 10.04 -14.60
CA ASN A 146 7.95 8.98 -14.65
C ASN A 146 7.74 8.41 -13.24
N GLY A 147 6.64 7.70 -13.01
CA GLY A 147 6.30 7.22 -11.68
C GLY A 147 5.67 8.30 -10.80
N LEU A 148 5.15 7.87 -9.66
CA LEU A 148 4.72 8.72 -8.57
C LEU A 148 5.88 8.91 -7.60
N ALA A 149 6.20 10.16 -7.25
CA ALA A 149 7.28 10.44 -6.31
C ALA A 149 6.94 9.95 -4.90
N MET A 150 7.78 9.08 -4.34
CA MET A 150 7.61 8.57 -2.99
C MET A 150 7.73 9.73 -1.99
N GLY A 151 6.63 10.11 -1.37
CA GLY A 151 6.52 11.23 -0.44
C GLY A 151 5.73 12.43 -0.98
N ASN A 152 5.34 12.44 -2.26
CA ASN A 152 4.27 13.32 -2.73
C ASN A 152 2.95 12.92 -2.05
N ASN A 153 2.20 13.90 -1.52
CA ASN A 153 1.00 13.65 -0.72
C ASN A 153 -0.12 12.97 -1.52
N LEU A 154 -0.15 13.11 -2.86
CA LEU A 154 -1.12 12.45 -3.73
C LEU A 154 -0.76 11.02 -4.09
N ALA A 155 0.53 10.68 -4.03
CA ALA A 155 1.02 9.42 -4.56
C ALA A 155 0.28 8.20 -3.97
N PRO A 156 0.01 8.10 -2.65
CA PRO A 156 -0.68 6.93 -2.09
C PRO A 156 -2.10 6.77 -2.65
N SER A 157 -2.90 7.84 -2.66
CA SER A 157 -4.28 7.81 -3.16
C SER A 157 -4.32 7.47 -4.64
N LEU A 158 -3.40 8.04 -5.44
CA LEU A 158 -3.30 7.76 -6.87
C LEU A 158 -2.86 6.32 -7.14
N ALA A 159 -1.92 5.77 -6.36
CA ALA A 159 -1.52 4.37 -6.48
C ALA A 159 -2.68 3.41 -6.18
N ILE A 160 -3.48 3.71 -5.15
CA ILE A 160 -4.68 2.93 -4.80
C ILE A 160 -5.70 2.98 -5.95
N ILE A 161 -5.94 4.17 -6.51
CA ILE A 161 -6.86 4.37 -7.65
C ILE A 161 -6.36 3.63 -8.90
N TYR A 162 -5.06 3.71 -9.21
CA TYR A 162 -4.48 3.06 -10.37
C TYR A 162 -4.66 1.54 -10.31
N MET A 163 -4.32 0.96 -9.16
CA MET A 163 -4.43 -0.48 -8.93
C MET A 163 -5.88 -1.00 -8.97
N ASN A 164 -6.88 -0.15 -8.75
CA ASN A 164 -8.30 -0.54 -8.82
C ASN A 164 -8.67 -1.15 -10.18
N GLN A 165 -8.07 -0.67 -11.27
CA GLN A 165 -8.34 -1.23 -12.61
C GLN A 165 -7.86 -2.67 -12.72
N LEU A 166 -6.69 -2.98 -12.16
CA LEU A 166 -6.13 -4.33 -12.15
C LEU A 166 -6.94 -5.25 -11.22
N ASP A 167 -7.38 -4.75 -10.06
CA ASP A 167 -8.26 -5.48 -9.16
C ASP A 167 -9.55 -5.92 -9.85
N ILE A 168 -10.18 -5.01 -10.61
CA ILE A 168 -11.40 -5.28 -11.38
C ILE A 168 -11.14 -6.29 -12.48
N GLN A 169 -10.03 -6.17 -13.22
CA GLN A 169 -9.68 -7.09 -14.30
C GLN A 169 -9.37 -8.49 -13.79
N LEU A 170 -8.65 -8.63 -12.68
CA LEU A 170 -8.40 -9.91 -12.02
C LEU A 170 -9.71 -10.57 -11.61
N ARG A 171 -10.61 -9.83 -10.96
CA ARG A 171 -11.94 -10.33 -10.59
C ARG A 171 -12.79 -10.71 -11.80
N HIS A 172 -12.70 -9.96 -12.90
CA HIS A 172 -13.40 -10.30 -14.14
C HIS A 172 -12.87 -11.60 -14.76
N GLN A 173 -11.54 -11.79 -14.75
CA GLN A 173 -10.90 -12.98 -15.32
C GLN A 173 -11.26 -14.26 -14.56
N PHE A 174 -11.34 -14.19 -13.23
CA PHE A 174 -11.55 -15.36 -12.37
C PHE A 174 -12.97 -15.47 -11.79
N GLY A 175 -13.81 -14.45 -12.01
CA GLY A 175 -15.16 -14.38 -11.48
C GLY A 175 -15.19 -14.44 -9.94
N ASN A 176 -16.22 -15.10 -9.40
CA ASN A 176 -16.40 -15.27 -7.96
C ASN A 176 -15.45 -16.33 -7.34
N ASN A 177 -14.62 -16.99 -8.15
CA ASN A 177 -13.69 -18.00 -7.66
C ASN A 177 -12.43 -17.39 -7.04
N VAL A 178 -12.18 -16.09 -7.22
CA VAL A 178 -11.05 -15.37 -6.63
C VAL A 178 -11.56 -14.16 -5.86
N MET A 179 -11.14 -14.05 -4.62
CA MET A 179 -11.37 -12.91 -3.74
C MET A 179 -10.03 -12.26 -3.40
N LEU A 180 -9.98 -10.93 -3.44
CA LEU A 180 -8.74 -10.20 -3.19
C LEU A 180 -8.98 -8.94 -2.36
N LYS A 181 -8.02 -8.64 -1.51
CA LYS A 181 -7.92 -7.41 -0.74
C LYS A 181 -6.47 -6.95 -0.73
N ARG A 182 -6.23 -5.65 -0.71
CA ARG A 182 -4.87 -5.12 -0.74
C ARG A 182 -4.67 -3.87 0.09
N TYR A 183 -3.51 -3.78 0.70
CA TYR A 183 -3.00 -2.58 1.35
C TYR A 183 -1.94 -1.96 0.45
N ILE A 184 -2.36 -1.01 -0.39
CA ILE A 184 -1.50 -0.36 -1.40
C ILE A 184 -0.88 -1.40 -2.36
N ASP A 185 0.35 -1.85 -2.12
CA ASP A 185 1.16 -2.78 -2.92
C ASP A 185 1.05 -4.25 -2.46
N ASP A 186 0.71 -4.50 -1.19
CA ASP A 186 0.53 -5.84 -0.65
C ASP A 186 -0.89 -6.36 -0.91
N ILE A 187 -1.01 -7.45 -1.68
CA ILE A 187 -2.30 -8.05 -2.05
C ILE A 187 -2.43 -9.42 -1.39
N PHE A 188 -3.55 -9.67 -0.71
CA PHE A 188 -3.95 -10.98 -0.22
C PHE A 188 -5.02 -11.56 -1.15
N LEU A 189 -4.79 -12.77 -1.63
CA LEU A 189 -5.63 -13.45 -2.61
C LEU A 189 -6.04 -14.82 -2.09
N VAL A 190 -7.32 -15.14 -2.28
CA VAL A 190 -7.92 -16.42 -1.91
C VAL A 190 -8.71 -16.94 -3.11
N TRP A 191 -8.63 -18.24 -3.38
CA TRP A 191 -9.43 -18.87 -4.42
C TRP A 191 -10.15 -20.13 -3.95
N THR A 192 -11.31 -20.38 -4.55
CA THR A 192 -12.25 -21.42 -4.13
C THR A 192 -12.42 -22.57 -5.12
N SER A 193 -11.88 -22.43 -6.32
CA SER A 193 -11.90 -23.48 -7.36
C SER A 193 -10.59 -24.25 -7.41
N ALA A 194 -10.68 -25.58 -7.55
CA ALA A 194 -9.52 -26.46 -7.73
C ALA A 194 -8.81 -26.26 -9.09
N ASP A 195 -9.51 -25.70 -10.08
CA ASP A 195 -8.93 -25.43 -11.40
C ASP A 195 -8.01 -24.20 -11.40
N ILE A 196 -8.03 -23.42 -10.32
CA ILE A 196 -7.21 -22.22 -10.17
C ILE A 196 -5.98 -22.57 -9.33
N ASN A 197 -4.82 -22.09 -9.80
CA ASN A 197 -3.57 -22.17 -9.06
C ASN A 197 -2.85 -20.82 -9.06
N SER A 198 -1.86 -20.71 -8.18
CA SER A 198 -1.05 -19.52 -7.95
C SER A 198 -0.31 -19.04 -9.20
N ASP A 199 0.24 -19.96 -9.99
CA ASP A 199 1.04 -19.62 -11.17
C ASP A 199 0.16 -19.01 -12.27
N ASN A 200 -1.07 -19.53 -12.42
CA ASN A 200 -2.04 -18.96 -13.33
C ASN A 200 -2.47 -17.55 -12.90
N ILE A 201 -2.75 -17.34 -11.61
CA ILE A 201 -3.06 -16.01 -11.06
C ILE A 201 -1.90 -15.04 -11.32
N LEU A 202 -0.67 -15.43 -11.01
CA LEU A 202 0.52 -14.61 -11.19
C LEU A 202 0.77 -14.26 -12.65
N SER A 203 0.61 -15.24 -13.55
CA SER A 203 0.76 -15.05 -15.00
C SER A 203 -0.28 -14.07 -15.54
N VAL A 204 -1.55 -14.22 -15.13
CA VAL A 204 -2.61 -13.27 -15.48
C VAL A 204 -2.27 -11.89 -14.96
N ALA A 205 -1.95 -11.72 -13.68
CA ALA A 205 -1.65 -10.42 -13.07
C ALA A 205 -0.55 -9.68 -13.82
N ASN A 206 0.57 -10.36 -14.14
CA ASN A 206 1.68 -9.80 -14.92
C ASN A 206 1.34 -9.51 -16.39
N SER A 207 0.23 -10.02 -16.92
CA SER A 207 -0.21 -9.77 -18.31
C SER A 207 -1.17 -8.59 -18.47
N LEU A 208 -1.72 -8.08 -17.36
CA LEU A 208 -2.75 -7.04 -17.34
C LEU A 208 -2.22 -5.64 -17.57
N ASN A 209 -0.99 -5.36 -17.14
CA ASN A 209 -0.36 -4.05 -17.26
C ASN A 209 1.14 -4.25 -17.48
N THR A 210 1.69 -3.67 -18.55
CA THR A 210 3.09 -3.93 -18.96
C THR A 210 4.11 -3.15 -18.12
N ALA A 211 3.67 -2.12 -17.39
CA ALA A 211 4.54 -1.35 -16.51
C ALA A 211 4.65 -1.96 -15.10
N LEU A 212 3.66 -2.75 -14.69
CA LEU A 212 3.61 -3.37 -13.36
C LEU A 212 4.09 -4.82 -13.42
N SER A 213 4.81 -5.23 -12.36
CA SER A 213 5.25 -6.60 -12.18
C SER A 213 4.93 -7.07 -10.76
N PHE A 214 4.46 -8.30 -10.67
CA PHE A 214 4.03 -8.94 -9.44
C PHE A 214 4.98 -10.09 -9.09
N THR A 215 5.27 -10.22 -7.81
CA THR A 215 5.88 -11.42 -7.23
C THR A 215 4.87 -12.11 -6.33
N ILE A 216 5.06 -13.40 -6.08
CA ILE A 216 4.16 -14.21 -5.25
C ILE A 216 4.87 -14.76 -4.02
N GLU A 217 4.18 -14.73 -2.89
CA GLU A 217 4.54 -15.43 -1.66
C GLU A 217 3.48 -16.50 -1.39
N MET A 218 3.93 -17.75 -1.33
CA MET A 218 3.07 -18.91 -1.09
C MET A 218 3.05 -19.28 0.39
N PRO A 219 1.90 -19.71 0.93
CA PRO A 219 1.82 -20.17 2.31
C PRO A 219 2.71 -21.41 2.53
N VAL A 220 3.36 -21.46 3.69
CA VAL A 220 4.12 -22.62 4.17
C VAL A 220 3.35 -23.26 5.32
N ASP A 221 3.02 -24.54 5.18
CA ASP A 221 2.13 -25.27 6.10
C ASP A 221 0.80 -24.55 6.35
N ASP A 222 0.14 -24.06 5.28
CA ASP A 222 -1.10 -23.28 5.35
C ASP A 222 -0.98 -21.98 6.18
N ARG A 223 0.23 -21.42 6.27
CA ARG A 223 0.52 -20.18 7.01
C ARG A 223 1.24 -19.16 6.15
N LEU A 224 0.86 -17.88 6.28
CA LEU A 224 1.41 -16.78 5.48
C LEU A 224 1.41 -15.48 6.28
N PRO A 225 2.55 -14.77 6.40
CA PRO A 225 2.57 -13.38 6.82
C PRO A 225 1.77 -12.50 5.87
N PHE A 226 0.92 -11.62 6.40
CA PHE A 226 0.30 -10.54 5.63
C PHE A 226 0.01 -9.35 6.56
N LEU A 227 0.52 -8.17 6.21
CA LEU A 227 0.52 -6.99 7.10
C LEU A 227 1.13 -7.33 8.48
N GLU A 228 0.48 -6.93 9.56
CA GLU A 228 0.86 -7.26 10.94
C GLU A 228 0.33 -8.63 11.41
N THR A 229 -0.12 -9.49 10.49
CA THR A 229 -0.75 -10.77 10.85
C THR A 229 -0.02 -11.98 10.29
N PHE A 230 -0.03 -13.07 11.06
CA PHE A 230 0.34 -14.41 10.61
C PHE A 230 -0.96 -15.18 10.38
N VAL A 231 -1.35 -15.28 9.11
CA VAL A 231 -2.62 -15.88 8.70
C VAL A 231 -2.43 -17.39 8.61
N THR A 232 -3.31 -18.16 9.24
CA THR A 232 -3.32 -19.63 9.19
C THR A 232 -4.66 -20.12 8.66
N LEU A 233 -4.66 -20.94 7.61
CA LEU A 233 -5.86 -21.59 7.12
C LEU A 233 -6.05 -22.94 7.83
N ASN A 234 -7.11 -23.04 8.62
CA ASN A 234 -7.48 -24.32 9.22
C ASN A 234 -8.31 -25.13 8.22
N ARG A 235 -7.73 -26.21 7.66
CA ARG A 235 -8.39 -27.08 6.68
C ARG A 235 -9.59 -27.87 7.21
N THR A 236 -9.71 -28.07 8.53
CA THR A 236 -10.82 -28.87 9.11
C THR A 236 -12.15 -28.13 9.12
N ASN A 237 -12.13 -26.84 9.45
CA ASN A 237 -13.32 -25.99 9.48
C ASN A 237 -13.30 -24.93 8.37
N ASN A 238 -12.23 -24.94 7.56
CA ASN A 238 -12.03 -24.10 6.40
C ASN A 238 -12.21 -22.61 6.73
N SER A 239 -11.49 -22.19 7.77
CA SER A 239 -11.51 -20.82 8.29
C SER A 239 -10.09 -20.31 8.52
N PHE A 240 -9.93 -18.99 8.44
CA PHE A 240 -8.69 -18.34 8.77
C PHE A 240 -8.63 -17.97 10.25
N THR A 241 -7.47 -18.22 10.87
CA THR A 241 -7.09 -17.64 12.15
C THR A 241 -5.90 -16.73 11.94
N THR A 242 -5.75 -15.73 12.81
CA THR A 242 -4.64 -14.78 12.75
C THR A 242 -3.94 -14.69 14.10
N GLN A 243 -2.65 -14.43 14.06
CA GLN A 243 -1.82 -14.07 15.20
C GLN A 243 -1.01 -12.84 14.84
N LEU A 244 -0.55 -12.08 15.83
CA LEU A 244 0.36 -10.97 15.57
C LEU A 244 1.65 -11.51 14.91
N TYR A 245 2.07 -10.90 13.80
CA TYR A 245 3.31 -11.26 13.13
C TYR A 245 4.35 -10.16 13.30
N THR A 246 5.51 -10.55 13.80
CA THR A 246 6.69 -9.71 13.85
C THR A 246 7.74 -10.29 12.93
N LYS A 247 8.28 -9.47 12.02
CA LYS A 247 9.35 -9.92 11.11
C LYS A 247 10.55 -10.40 11.93
N PRO A 248 11.27 -11.47 11.50
CA PRO A 248 12.40 -12.03 12.26
C PRO A 248 13.52 -11.04 12.57
N ILE A 249 13.68 -10.02 11.73
CA ILE A 249 14.70 -8.97 11.84
C ILE A 249 14.25 -7.78 12.70
N HIS A 250 13.05 -7.83 13.28
CA HIS A 250 12.54 -6.72 14.08
C HIS A 250 13.43 -6.54 15.32
N SER A 251 14.07 -5.38 15.42
CA SER A 251 15.01 -5.07 16.50
C SER A 251 14.33 -4.80 17.85
N GLY A 252 13.00 -4.66 17.88
CA GLY A 252 12.26 -4.20 19.07
C GLY A 252 12.45 -2.71 19.37
N CYS A 253 13.25 -2.00 18.58
CA CYS A 253 13.50 -0.58 18.76
C CYS A 253 12.25 0.23 18.44
N ILE A 254 11.82 1.04 19.40
CA ILE A 254 10.72 1.97 19.24
C ILE A 254 11.24 3.40 19.15
N LEU A 255 10.46 4.25 18.49
CA LEU A 255 10.76 5.67 18.39
C LEU A 255 10.74 6.30 19.80
N HIS A 256 11.80 7.00 20.19
CA HIS A 256 11.82 7.73 21.46
C HIS A 256 10.68 8.77 21.49
N TRP A 257 10.00 8.95 22.63
CA TRP A 257 8.88 9.89 22.72
C TRP A 257 9.27 11.31 22.33
N ASP A 258 10.49 11.74 22.68
CA ASP A 258 11.00 13.08 22.36
C ASP A 258 11.58 13.22 20.94
N SER A 259 11.55 12.16 20.12
CA SER A 259 11.99 12.26 18.73
C SER A 259 11.17 13.25 17.92
N HIS A 260 11.74 13.80 16.84
CA HIS A 260 11.04 14.72 15.95
C HIS A 260 10.11 13.98 14.96
N GLY A 261 9.07 13.33 15.50
CA GLY A 261 8.05 12.62 14.73
C GLY A 261 6.62 13.03 15.13
N PRO A 262 5.61 12.77 14.29
CA PRO A 262 4.22 13.06 14.62
C PRO A 262 3.78 12.35 15.91
N THR A 263 3.08 13.07 16.78
CA THR A 263 2.55 12.51 18.04
C THR A 263 1.62 11.32 17.80
N SER A 264 0.88 11.32 16.67
CA SER A 264 0.03 10.19 16.27
C SER A 264 0.82 8.90 16.08
N ALA A 265 1.96 8.96 15.36
CA ALA A 265 2.82 7.79 15.14
C ALA A 265 3.41 7.26 16.46
N LYS A 266 3.84 8.15 17.36
CA LYS A 266 4.35 7.75 18.69
C LYS A 266 3.28 7.08 19.54
N ARG A 267 2.05 7.59 19.52
CA ARG A 267 0.92 6.99 20.23
C ARG A 267 0.56 5.62 19.67
N ALA A 268 0.53 5.47 18.34
CA ALA A 268 0.24 4.20 17.69
C ALA A 268 1.20 3.09 18.17
N ILE A 269 2.50 3.36 18.24
CA ILE A 269 3.52 2.43 18.74
C ILE A 269 3.25 1.99 20.19
N LEU A 270 2.78 2.91 21.04
CA LEU A 270 2.47 2.60 22.44
C LEU A 270 1.22 1.72 22.56
N THR A 271 0.20 1.99 21.74
CA THR A 271 -1.05 1.21 21.73
C THR A 271 -0.82 -0.21 21.23
N GLU A 272 -0.04 -0.39 20.17
CA GLU A 272 0.30 -1.70 19.60
C GLU A 272 0.96 -2.64 20.63
N LYS A 273 1.86 -2.11 21.48
CA LYS A 273 2.52 -2.90 22.53
C LYS A 273 1.63 -3.32 23.70
N GLN A 274 0.50 -2.65 23.94
CA GLN A 274 -0.40 -3.05 25.03
C GLN A 274 -1.17 -4.34 24.69
N GLU A 275 -1.25 -4.71 23.42
CA GLU A 275 -1.97 -5.90 22.94
C GLU A 275 -1.07 -7.14 22.80
N GLU A 276 0.25 -7.01 22.98
CA GLU A 276 1.16 -8.16 23.09
C GLU A 276 1.00 -8.83 24.48
N PRO A 277 0.81 -10.16 24.56
CA PRO A 277 0.82 -10.86 25.84
C PRO A 277 2.19 -10.70 26.50
N TYR A 278 2.20 -10.08 27.69
CA TYR A 278 3.40 -9.82 28.49
C TYR A 278 4.26 -11.08 28.59
N PRO A 279 5.45 -11.14 27.97
CA PRO A 279 6.41 -12.17 28.31
C PRO A 279 6.82 -11.90 29.76
N GLY A 280 6.71 -12.92 30.63
CA GLY A 280 7.09 -12.82 32.04
C GLY A 280 8.49 -12.22 32.22
N PRO A 281 8.82 -11.71 33.43
CA PRO A 281 9.86 -10.71 33.64
C PRO A 281 11.22 -11.18 33.12
N GLN A 282 11.57 -10.73 31.91
CA GLN A 282 12.96 -10.60 31.51
C GLN A 282 13.43 -9.26 32.06
N THR A 283 14.46 -9.31 32.90
CA THR A 283 15.11 -8.16 33.50
C THR A 283 15.76 -7.28 32.42
N ASN A 284 14.94 -6.45 31.77
CA ASN A 284 15.40 -5.43 30.85
C ASN A 284 15.50 -4.07 31.59
N PRO A 285 16.70 -3.50 31.79
CA PRO A 285 16.89 -2.25 32.53
C PRO A 285 16.17 -1.03 31.94
N GLN A 286 15.62 -1.15 30.73
CA GLN A 286 14.95 -0.06 30.02
C GLN A 286 13.49 0.18 30.47
N LEU A 287 12.87 -0.75 31.22
CA LEU A 287 11.48 -0.58 31.70
C LEU A 287 11.33 0.51 32.78
N ASN A 288 12.40 0.89 33.47
CA ASN A 288 12.37 1.96 34.48
C ASN A 288 12.27 3.38 33.89
N TYR A 289 12.31 3.54 32.57
CA TYR A 289 12.27 4.85 31.92
C TYR A 289 10.87 5.34 31.54
N LEU A 290 9.83 4.50 31.61
CA LEU A 290 8.47 4.84 31.16
C LEU A 290 7.52 5.30 32.28
N LEU A 291 7.97 5.37 33.54
CA LEU A 291 7.12 5.74 34.69
C LEU A 291 7.70 6.82 35.61
N ASN A 292 8.66 7.62 35.17
CA ASN A 292 9.15 8.73 35.99
C ASN A 292 9.12 10.08 35.26
N LYS A 293 8.15 10.90 35.74
CA LYS A 293 7.86 12.33 35.56
C LYS A 293 7.04 12.75 34.34
#